data_AF-A0A9Q0DE05-F1
#
_entry.id   AF-A0A9Q0DE05-F1
#
_cell.length_a   1.000
_cell.length_b   1.000
_cell.length_c   1.000
_cell.angle_alpha   90.00
_cell.angle_beta   90.00
_cell.angle_gamma   90.00
#
_symmetry.space_group_name_H-M   'P 1'
#
loop_
_entity.id
_entity.type
_entity.pdbx_description
1 polymer ?
#
loop_
_entity_poly.entity_id
_entity_poly.type
_entity_poly.pdbx_seq_one_letter_code
_entity_poly.pdbx_strand_id
1 'polypeptide(L)'
;MSYVSSKKRKKNEQCKFLESKLADLENQHVSNPTPTMLIELTATRTALNTLLIQDSEYSLKFAKQRMYEHGDKPARCLANLAKKRDDTQIIASILDSNGVRSFDTKTINKEFASFYAQLYKTGRPDGALSDMHSFFVNLRLPKVSEAQNLLLNAPITKEEALCALKGMPSGKAPGPDGFGCEFYKEFSHILLDPLLAMLNHSSEVGILPQSLREANICLLLKKGKCPEKCAAYSPP
;
A
#
# COMPACT_ATOMS: atom_id res chain seq x y z
N MET A 1 -6.07 -12.01 43.28
CA MET A 1 -5.58 -11.69 41.92
C MET A 1 -6.71 -11.10 41.10
N SER A 2 -6.47 -10.02 40.35
CA SER A 2 -7.48 -9.39 39.49
C SER A 2 -8.03 -10.37 38.44
N TYR A 3 -9.34 -10.33 38.18
CA TYR A 3 -10.00 -11.18 37.17
C TYR A 3 -9.28 -11.11 35.80
N VAL A 4 -8.84 -9.92 35.42
CA VAL A 4 -8.11 -9.66 34.17
C VAL A 4 -6.74 -10.36 34.15
N SER A 5 -6.02 -10.34 35.27
CA SER A 5 -4.70 -10.98 35.35
C SER A 5 -4.81 -12.50 35.32
N SER A 6 -5.85 -13.07 35.94
CA SER A 6 -6.13 -14.52 35.88
C SER A 6 -6.52 -14.97 34.47
N LYS A 7 -7.39 -14.22 33.79
CA LYS A 7 -7.81 -14.53 32.40
C LYS A 7 -6.64 -14.46 31.42
N LYS A 8 -5.77 -13.45 31.56
CA LYS A 8 -4.54 -13.32 30.76
C LYS A 8 -3.58 -14.48 31.01
N ARG A 9 -3.42 -14.91 32.26
CA ARG A 9 -2.54 -16.05 32.60
C ARG A 9 -3.03 -17.35 31.95
N LYS A 10 -4.32 -17.66 32.07
CA LYS A 10 -4.93 -18.85 31.42
C LYS A 10 -4.76 -18.84 29.91
N LYS A 11 -4.97 -17.69 29.26
CA LYS A 11 -4.76 -17.56 27.81
C LYS A 11 -3.30 -17.82 27.43
N ASN A 12 -2.35 -17.24 28.17
CA ASN A 12 -0.92 -17.45 27.92
C ASN A 12 -0.49 -18.91 28.13
N GLU A 13 -1.02 -19.57 29.15
CA GLU A 13 -0.82 -21.01 29.39
C GLU A 13 -1.34 -21.84 28.20
N GLN A 14 -2.53 -21.48 27.68
CA GLN A 14 -3.13 -22.14 26.52
C GLN A 14 -2.34 -21.91 25.21
N CYS A 15 -1.83 -20.69 24.96
CA CYS A 15 -0.96 -20.43 23.81
C CYS A 15 0.32 -21.25 23.88
N LYS A 16 1.01 -21.26 25.02
CA LYS A 16 2.23 -22.06 25.21
C LYS A 16 2.00 -23.55 25.00
N PHE A 17 0.86 -24.05 25.49
CA PHE A 17 0.47 -25.45 25.27
C PHE A 17 0.28 -25.74 23.78
N LEU A 18 -0.45 -24.89 23.04
CA LEU A 18 -0.68 -25.07 21.61
C LEU A 18 0.61 -24.94 20.78
N GLU A 19 1.52 -24.04 21.15
CA GLU A 19 2.85 -23.91 20.52
C GLU A 19 3.69 -25.17 20.71
N SER A 20 3.74 -25.71 21.94
CA SER A 20 4.44 -26.97 22.22
C SER A 20 3.82 -28.13 21.44
N LYS A 21 2.48 -28.25 21.48
CA LYS A 21 1.75 -29.29 20.76
C LYS A 21 1.97 -29.21 19.25
N LEU A 22 2.00 -28.00 18.68
CA LEU A 22 2.29 -27.79 17.26
C LEU A 22 3.71 -28.26 16.92
N ALA A 23 4.71 -27.90 17.73
CA ALA A 23 6.09 -28.32 17.53
C ALA A 23 6.26 -29.85 17.59
N ASP A 24 5.61 -30.50 18.56
CA ASP A 24 5.63 -31.97 18.70
C ASP A 24 4.98 -32.67 17.50
N LEU A 25 3.82 -32.17 17.04
CA LEU A 25 3.13 -32.70 15.87
C LEU A 25 3.91 -32.48 14.57
N GLU A 26 4.56 -31.33 14.40
CA GLU A 26 5.43 -31.05 13.25
C GLU A 26 6.63 -32.01 13.22
N ASN A 27 7.27 -32.28 14.37
CA ASN A 27 8.38 -33.23 14.48
C ASN A 27 7.93 -34.68 14.19
N GLN A 28 6.75 -35.08 14.66
CA GLN A 28 6.20 -36.41 14.40
C GLN A 28 5.81 -36.58 12.92
N HIS A 29 5.26 -35.54 12.30
CA HIS A 29 4.88 -35.57 10.89
C HIS A 29 6.09 -35.76 9.96
N VAL A 30 7.26 -35.18 10.29
CA VAL A 30 8.51 -35.40 9.54
C VAL A 30 8.91 -36.88 9.54
N SER A 31 8.68 -37.57 10.65
CA SER A 31 9.06 -38.98 10.82
C SER A 31 8.02 -39.96 10.24
N ASN A 32 6.72 -39.63 10.28
CA ASN A 32 5.65 -40.51 9.79
C ASN A 32 4.41 -39.74 9.29
N PRO A 33 4.34 -39.35 8.01
CA PRO A 33 3.23 -38.58 7.48
C PRO A 33 1.94 -39.41 7.39
N THR A 34 0.96 -39.11 8.24
CA THR A 34 -0.38 -39.72 8.22
C THR A 34 -1.48 -38.67 8.01
N PRO A 35 -2.58 -39.00 7.30
CA PRO A 35 -3.68 -38.06 7.06
C PRO A 35 -4.35 -37.54 8.33
N THR A 36 -4.42 -38.37 9.37
CA THR A 36 -4.96 -38.02 10.69
C THR A 36 -4.11 -37.00 11.43
N MET A 37 -2.78 -37.12 11.37
CA MET A 37 -1.86 -36.12 11.92
C MET A 37 -1.99 -34.77 11.21
N LEU A 38 -2.23 -34.77 9.90
CA LEU A 38 -2.40 -33.53 9.13
C LEU A 38 -3.69 -32.77 9.52
N ILE A 39 -4.77 -33.51 9.82
CA ILE A 39 -6.01 -32.95 10.38
C ILE A 39 -5.75 -32.36 11.78
N GLU A 40 -5.01 -33.06 12.64
CA GLU A 40 -4.72 -32.56 13.98
C GLU A 40 -3.78 -31.35 13.98
N LEU A 41 -2.81 -31.31 13.07
CA LEU A 41 -1.89 -30.21 12.87
C LEU A 41 -2.63 -28.96 12.38
N THR A 42 -3.50 -29.12 11.37
CA THR A 42 -4.33 -28.02 10.87
C THR A 42 -5.30 -27.50 11.93
N ALA A 43 -5.90 -28.38 12.74
CA ALA A 43 -6.75 -28.01 13.88
C ALA A 43 -5.98 -27.25 14.98
N THR A 44 -4.78 -27.72 15.33
CA THR A 44 -3.93 -27.08 16.35
C THR A 44 -3.45 -25.71 15.87
N ARG A 45 -3.05 -25.60 14.60
CA ARG A 45 -2.63 -24.34 13.96
C ARG A 45 -3.77 -23.34 13.87
N THR A 46 -4.97 -23.77 13.50
CA THR A 46 -6.15 -22.89 13.47
C THR A 46 -6.52 -22.42 14.88
N ALA A 47 -6.51 -23.29 15.89
CA ALA A 47 -6.76 -22.91 17.28
C ALA A 47 -5.76 -21.86 17.81
N LEU A 48 -4.47 -22.02 17.51
CA LEU A 48 -3.44 -21.03 17.85
C LEU A 48 -3.67 -19.71 17.13
N ASN A 49 -3.95 -19.76 15.82
CA ASN A 49 -4.24 -18.56 15.02
C ASN A 49 -5.45 -17.80 15.55
N THR A 50 -6.53 -18.47 15.98
CA THR A 50 -7.70 -17.80 16.58
C THR A 50 -7.31 -16.98 17.81
N LEU A 51 -6.46 -17.53 18.70
CA LEU A 51 -6.03 -16.80 19.90
C LEU A 51 -5.13 -15.61 19.58
N LEU A 52 -4.26 -15.74 18.58
CA LEU A 52 -3.38 -14.67 18.09
C LEU A 52 -4.18 -13.56 17.39
N ILE A 53 -5.19 -13.92 16.60
CA ILE A 53 -6.12 -12.96 15.97
C ILE A 53 -6.87 -12.18 17.03
N GLN A 54 -7.41 -12.84 18.06
CA GLN A 54 -8.09 -12.13 19.15
C GLN A 54 -7.18 -11.13 19.89
N ASP A 55 -5.89 -11.45 20.07
CA ASP A 55 -4.94 -10.51 20.67
C ASP A 55 -4.57 -9.35 19.74
N SER A 56 -4.47 -9.63 18.43
CA SER A 56 -4.20 -8.59 17.44
C SER A 56 -5.39 -7.64 17.30
N GLU A 57 -6.62 -8.16 17.31
CA GLU A 57 -7.87 -7.38 17.32
C GLU A 57 -7.98 -6.51 18.57
N TYR A 58 -7.71 -7.08 19.75
CA TYR A 58 -7.69 -6.33 21.01
C TYR A 58 -6.65 -5.22 20.94
N SER A 59 -5.41 -5.54 20.54
CA SER A 59 -4.32 -4.56 20.41
C SER A 59 -4.65 -3.47 19.40
N LEU A 60 -5.25 -3.83 18.26
CA LEU A 60 -5.69 -2.91 17.22
C LEU A 60 -6.80 -1.99 17.72
N LYS A 61 -7.78 -2.52 18.46
CA LYS A 61 -8.87 -1.75 19.07
C LYS A 61 -8.31 -0.68 20.02
N PHE A 62 -7.39 -1.05 20.92
CA PHE A 62 -6.80 -0.09 21.85
C PHE A 62 -5.81 0.87 21.17
N ALA A 63 -5.09 0.43 20.14
CA ALA A 63 -4.25 1.32 19.33
C ALA A 63 -5.09 2.38 18.60
N LYS A 64 -6.21 1.97 17.97
CA LYS A 64 -7.17 2.86 17.33
C LYS A 64 -7.83 3.80 18.34
N GLN A 65 -8.22 3.30 19.51
CA GLN A 65 -8.79 4.13 20.59
C GLN A 65 -7.79 5.19 21.08
N ARG A 66 -6.52 4.81 21.31
CA ARG A 66 -5.48 5.75 21.72
C ARG A 66 -5.22 6.82 20.65
N MET A 67 -5.28 6.43 19.37
CA MET A 67 -5.18 7.36 18.25
C MET A 67 -6.43 8.24 18.11
N TYR A 68 -7.62 7.74 18.39
CA TYR A 68 -8.84 8.54 18.40
C TYR A 68 -8.86 9.56 19.55
N GLU A 69 -8.47 9.14 20.77
CA GLU A 69 -8.52 9.99 21.96
C GLU A 69 -7.43 11.08 22.00
N HIS A 70 -6.28 10.80 21.37
CA HIS A 70 -5.08 11.64 21.45
C HIS A 70 -4.45 12.00 20.09
N GLY A 71 -4.98 11.51 18.96
CA GLY A 71 -4.40 11.72 17.63
C GLY A 71 -4.69 13.10 17.03
N ASP A 72 -5.71 13.80 17.52
CA ASP A 72 -5.99 15.19 17.11
C ASP A 72 -5.52 16.21 18.16
N LYS A 73 -5.00 15.74 19.29
CA LYS A 73 -4.48 16.61 20.36
C LYS A 73 -2.98 16.73 20.22
N PRO A 74 -2.39 17.94 20.31
CA PRO A 74 -0.93 18.13 20.34
C PRO A 74 -0.34 17.57 21.63
N ALA A 75 -0.28 16.24 21.70
CA ALA A 75 0.09 15.47 22.87
C ALA A 75 1.39 14.71 22.61
N ARG A 76 2.02 14.25 23.69
CA ARG A 76 3.24 13.45 23.65
C ARG A 76 3.15 12.23 22.72
N CYS A 77 1.95 11.66 22.54
CA CYS A 77 1.72 10.55 21.63
C CYS A 77 1.97 10.94 20.17
N LEU A 78 1.40 12.06 19.72
CA LEU A 78 1.66 12.60 18.37
C LEU A 78 3.10 13.03 18.19
N ALA A 79 3.68 13.73 19.17
CA ALA A 79 5.08 14.16 19.09
C ALA A 79 6.04 12.96 18.97
N ASN A 80 5.80 11.89 19.72
CA ASN A 80 6.60 10.66 19.62
C ASN A 80 6.40 9.93 18.28
N LEU A 81 5.19 9.96 17.71
CA LEU A 81 4.91 9.36 16.40
C LEU A 81 5.55 10.17 15.27
N ALA A 82 5.46 11.50 15.32
CA ALA A 82 6.13 12.40 14.38
C ALA A 82 7.64 12.20 14.45
N LYS A 83 8.24 12.23 15.65
CA LYS A 83 9.68 12.01 15.83
C LYS A 83 10.14 10.66 15.29
N LYS A 84 9.41 9.56 15.56
CA LYS A 84 9.75 8.25 15.01
C LYS A 84 9.64 8.19 13.48
N ARG A 85 8.67 8.90 12.89
CA ARG A 85 8.55 9.02 11.42
C ARG A 85 9.71 9.82 10.86
N ASP A 86 10.03 10.97 11.44
CA ASP A 86 11.15 11.82 11.02
C ASP A 86 12.46 11.02 11.06
N ASP A 87 12.76 10.38 12.19
CA ASP A 87 14.00 9.60 12.37
C ASP A 87 14.15 8.45 11.35
N THR A 88 13.04 7.91 10.83
CA THR A 88 13.06 6.79 9.85
C THR A 88 12.95 7.22 8.40
N GLN A 89 12.46 8.43 8.13
CA GLN A 89 12.30 8.98 6.78
C GLN A 89 13.40 9.98 6.39
N ILE A 90 14.21 10.45 7.34
CA ILE A 90 15.35 11.31 7.05
C ILE A 90 16.43 10.51 6.30
N ILE A 91 16.72 10.96 5.08
CA ILE A 91 17.84 10.48 4.28
C ILE A 91 19.07 11.29 4.72
N ALA A 92 19.92 10.69 5.56
CA ALA A 92 21.07 11.38 6.14
C ALA A 92 22.18 11.72 5.13
N SER A 93 22.39 10.86 4.14
CA SER A 93 23.38 11.08 3.08
C SER A 93 23.11 10.19 1.87
N ILE A 94 23.61 10.61 0.71
CA ILE A 94 23.65 9.79 -0.51
C ILE A 94 25.04 9.85 -1.16
N LEU A 95 25.35 8.85 -1.98
CA LEU A 95 26.51 8.80 -2.86
C LEU A 95 26.08 9.18 -4.28
N ASP A 96 26.83 10.08 -4.90
CA ASP A 96 26.66 10.41 -6.32
C ASP A 96 27.27 9.34 -7.24
N SER A 97 27.18 9.54 -8.56
CA SER A 97 27.77 8.65 -9.56
C SER A 97 29.31 8.57 -9.51
N ASN A 98 29.96 9.56 -8.90
CA ASN A 98 31.41 9.64 -8.76
C ASN A 98 31.89 9.07 -7.41
N GLY A 99 30.98 8.58 -6.57
CA GLY A 99 31.27 8.05 -5.23
C GLY A 99 31.46 9.13 -4.15
N VAL A 100 31.13 10.40 -4.45
CA VAL A 100 31.19 11.50 -3.49
C VAL A 100 29.93 11.46 -2.62
N ARG A 101 30.14 11.51 -1.30
CA ARG A 101 29.06 11.52 -0.32
C ARG A 101 28.56 12.93 -0.06
N SER A 102 27.25 13.12 -0.18
CA SER A 102 26.57 14.37 0.12
C SER A 102 25.68 14.22 1.35
N PHE A 103 25.75 15.20 2.27
CA PHE A 103 24.92 15.30 3.48
C PHE A 103 23.93 16.47 3.43
N ASP A 104 24.11 17.39 2.47
CA ASP A 104 23.25 18.55 2.31
C ASP A 104 21.90 18.15 1.68
N THR A 105 20.81 18.57 2.31
CA THR A 105 19.44 18.23 1.90
C THR A 105 19.11 18.72 0.48
N LYS A 106 19.59 19.91 0.09
CA LYS A 106 19.33 20.43 -1.27
C LYS A 106 20.02 19.59 -2.33
N THR A 107 21.27 19.22 -2.07
CA THR A 107 22.04 18.33 -2.93
C THR A 107 21.38 16.94 -3.01
N ILE A 108 20.97 16.38 -1.87
CA ILE A 108 20.25 15.09 -1.83
C ILE A 108 19.00 15.12 -2.71
N ASN A 109 18.16 16.14 -2.56
CA ASN A 109 16.93 16.27 -3.35
C ASN A 109 17.22 16.40 -4.85
N LYS A 110 18.25 17.17 -5.22
CA LYS A 110 18.67 17.34 -6.62
C LYS A 110 19.12 16.02 -7.25
N GLU A 111 19.90 15.23 -6.53
CA GLU A 111 20.36 13.92 -7.00
C GLU A 111 19.20 12.94 -7.18
N PHE A 112 18.24 12.90 -6.24
CA PHE A 112 17.03 12.09 -6.43
C PHE A 112 16.21 12.52 -7.65
N ALA A 113 16.01 13.83 -7.82
CA ALA A 113 15.31 14.37 -8.97
C ALA A 113 16.01 14.00 -10.28
N SER A 114 17.34 14.15 -10.34
CA SER A 114 18.16 13.77 -11.49
C SER A 114 18.08 12.27 -11.78
N PHE A 115 18.25 11.44 -10.75
CA PHE A 115 18.18 9.99 -10.85
C PHE A 115 16.84 9.52 -11.43
N TYR A 116 15.71 9.97 -10.89
CA TYR A 116 14.40 9.57 -11.38
C TYR A 116 14.06 10.20 -12.73
N ALA A 117 14.49 11.43 -12.99
CA ALA A 117 14.34 12.04 -14.31
C ALA A 117 15.08 11.24 -15.38
N GLN A 118 16.27 10.71 -15.07
CA GLN A 118 17.02 9.83 -15.96
C GLN A 118 16.36 8.44 -16.06
N LEU A 119 15.92 7.86 -14.95
CA LEU A 119 15.29 6.54 -14.91
C LEU A 119 14.01 6.48 -15.73
N TYR A 120 13.18 7.52 -15.64
CA TYR A 120 11.93 7.64 -16.40
C TYR A 120 12.11 8.31 -17.76
N LYS A 121 13.34 8.68 -18.12
CA LYS A 121 13.64 9.15 -19.47
C LYS A 121 13.51 7.94 -20.40
N THR A 122 12.44 7.88 -21.18
CA THR A 122 12.26 6.87 -22.21
C THR A 122 13.41 6.97 -23.22
N GLY A 123 14.38 6.07 -23.10
CA GLY A 123 15.27 5.75 -24.20
C GLY A 123 14.44 5.01 -25.23
N ARG A 124 14.05 5.68 -26.31
CA ARG A 124 13.53 4.98 -27.49
C ARG A 124 14.76 4.61 -28.33
N PRO A 125 15.25 3.37 -28.30
CA PRO A 125 16.33 2.98 -29.18
C PRO A 125 15.89 3.18 -30.63
N ASP A 126 16.82 3.56 -31.50
CA ASP A 126 16.55 3.65 -32.93
C ASP A 126 16.04 2.30 -33.44
N GLY A 127 14.94 2.30 -34.19
CA GLY A 127 14.27 1.07 -34.64
C GLY A 127 13.20 0.51 -33.70
N ALA A 128 13.02 1.04 -32.48
CA ALA A 128 12.02 0.53 -31.52
C ALA A 128 10.58 0.47 -32.07
N LEU A 129 10.21 1.38 -32.97
CA LEU A 129 8.91 1.35 -33.66
C LEU A 129 8.78 0.15 -34.59
N SER A 130 9.84 -0.16 -35.33
CA SER A 130 9.88 -1.30 -36.25
C SER A 130 9.86 -2.62 -35.48
N ASP A 131 10.62 -2.70 -34.39
CA ASP A 131 10.64 -3.87 -33.50
C ASP A 131 9.27 -4.07 -32.83
N MET A 132 8.67 -2.99 -32.32
CA MET A 132 7.33 -3.02 -31.74
C MET A 132 6.29 -3.46 -32.79
N HIS A 133 6.33 -2.88 -33.99
CA HIS A 133 5.41 -3.23 -35.07
C HIS A 133 5.58 -4.70 -35.49
N SER A 134 6.82 -5.17 -35.67
CA SER A 134 7.10 -6.57 -36.03
C SER A 134 6.67 -7.56 -34.94
N PHE A 135 6.78 -7.18 -33.66
CA PHE A 135 6.27 -7.96 -32.54
C PHE A 135 4.73 -8.06 -32.58
N PHE A 136 4.02 -6.94 -32.77
CA PHE A 136 2.56 -6.91 -32.73
C PHE A 136 1.88 -7.42 -34.00
N VAL A 137 2.50 -7.31 -35.19
CA VAL A 137 1.85 -7.66 -36.46
C VAL A 137 1.50 -9.15 -36.55
N ASN A 138 2.27 -10.01 -35.88
CA ASN A 138 2.06 -11.46 -35.87
C ASN A 138 1.15 -11.93 -34.71
N LEU A 139 0.82 -11.04 -33.76
CA LEU A 139 -0.05 -11.37 -32.64
C LEU A 139 -1.52 -11.28 -33.05
N ARG A 140 -2.22 -12.40 -32.98
CA ARG A 140 -3.68 -12.45 -33.13
C ARG A 140 -4.34 -12.15 -31.79
N LEU A 141 -4.41 -10.86 -31.46
CA LEU A 141 -5.10 -10.40 -30.27
C LEU A 141 -6.62 -10.32 -30.52
N PRO A 142 -7.46 -10.69 -29.54
CA PRO A 142 -8.88 -10.45 -29.62
C PRO A 142 -9.13 -8.94 -29.77
N LYS A 143 -9.91 -8.57 -30.78
CA LYS A 143 -10.29 -7.17 -31.04
C LYS A 143 -11.69 -6.94 -30.48
N VAL A 144 -11.89 -5.78 -29.89
CA VAL A 144 -13.24 -5.32 -29.54
C VAL A 144 -14.06 -5.13 -30.81
N SER A 145 -15.34 -5.51 -30.75
CA SER A 145 -16.29 -5.21 -31.82
C SER A 145 -16.53 -3.70 -31.92
N GLU A 146 -17.03 -3.25 -33.07
CA GLU A 146 -17.38 -1.84 -33.26
C GLU A 146 -18.42 -1.36 -32.24
N ALA A 147 -19.41 -2.20 -31.92
CA ALA A 147 -20.40 -1.91 -30.88
C ALA A 147 -19.77 -1.75 -29.49
N GLN A 148 -18.80 -2.60 -29.13
CA GLN A 148 -18.06 -2.45 -27.87
C GLN A 148 -17.19 -1.19 -27.87
N ASN A 149 -16.57 -0.87 -29.01
CA ASN A 149 -15.74 0.33 -29.13
C ASN A 149 -16.59 1.60 -28.94
N LEU A 150 -17.78 1.65 -29.54
CA LEU A 150 -18.72 2.76 -29.33
C LEU A 150 -19.12 2.90 -27.85
N LEU A 151 -19.35 1.76 -27.18
CA LEU A 151 -19.70 1.77 -25.75
C LEU A 151 -18.53 2.22 -24.86
N LEU A 152 -17.30 1.80 -25.17
CA LEU A 152 -16.10 2.17 -24.40
C LEU A 152 -15.69 3.64 -24.58
N ASN A 153 -16.09 4.28 -25.69
CA ASN A 153 -15.85 5.70 -25.95
C ASN A 153 -17.07 6.58 -25.62
N ALA A 154 -18.15 6.00 -25.10
CA ALA A 154 -19.30 6.78 -24.66
C ALA A 154 -18.92 7.62 -23.41
N PRO A 155 -19.60 8.75 -23.17
CA PRO A 155 -19.41 9.52 -21.95
C PRO A 155 -19.65 8.67 -20.71
N ILE A 156 -18.84 8.89 -19.67
CA ILE A 156 -18.99 8.25 -18.37
C ILE A 156 -20.37 8.60 -17.82
N THR A 157 -21.08 7.58 -17.35
CA THR A 157 -22.41 7.71 -16.75
C THR A 157 -22.33 7.98 -15.24
N LYS A 158 -23.43 8.48 -14.68
CA LYS A 158 -23.53 8.75 -13.25
C LYS A 158 -23.46 7.46 -12.43
N GLU A 159 -24.03 6.38 -12.97
CA GLU A 159 -24.04 5.05 -12.38
C GLU A 159 -22.63 4.45 -12.31
N GLU A 160 -21.85 4.56 -13.39
CA GLU A 160 -20.46 4.11 -13.44
C GLU A 160 -19.59 4.88 -12.44
N ALA A 161 -19.72 6.21 -12.43
CA ALA A 161 -18.97 7.05 -11.50
C ALA A 161 -19.30 6.73 -10.03
N LEU A 162 -20.59 6.52 -9.71
CA LEU A 162 -21.02 6.13 -8.37
C LEU A 162 -20.50 4.74 -7.98
N CYS A 163 -20.55 3.78 -8.91
CA CYS A 163 -20.03 2.44 -8.70
C CYS A 163 -18.52 2.46 -8.40
N ALA A 164 -17.75 3.18 -9.22
CA ALA A 164 -16.32 3.35 -9.04
C ALA A 164 -15.98 3.98 -7.69
N LEU A 165 -16.69 5.04 -7.32
CA LEU A 165 -16.49 5.75 -6.05
C LEU A 165 -16.81 4.87 -4.84
N LYS A 166 -17.89 4.08 -4.88
CA LYS A 166 -18.21 3.11 -3.82
C LYS A 166 -17.19 1.97 -3.74
N GLY A 167 -16.66 1.56 -4.89
CA GLY A 167 -15.65 0.49 -5.02
C GLY A 167 -14.25 0.86 -4.52
N MET A 168 -13.95 2.13 -4.25
CA MET A 168 -12.63 2.55 -3.76
C MET A 168 -12.28 1.88 -2.43
N PRO A 169 -11.04 1.44 -2.19
CA PRO A 169 -10.65 0.85 -0.92
C PRO A 169 -10.59 1.91 0.19
N SER A 170 -11.19 1.63 1.35
CA SER A 170 -11.10 2.47 2.54
C SER A 170 -9.76 2.30 3.28
N GLY A 171 -9.37 3.29 4.08
CA GLY A 171 -8.16 3.29 4.89
C GLY A 171 -6.87 3.56 4.11
N LYS A 172 -6.99 4.11 2.89
CA LYS A 172 -5.83 4.57 2.09
C LYS A 172 -5.40 5.97 2.53
N ALA A 173 -4.13 6.28 2.30
CA ALA A 173 -3.61 7.62 2.57
C ALA A 173 -4.33 8.64 1.66
N PRO A 174 -4.72 9.81 2.18
CA PRO A 174 -5.32 10.87 1.38
C PRO A 174 -4.29 11.49 0.42
N GLY A 175 -4.79 12.19 -0.59
CA GLY A 175 -3.97 13.00 -1.47
C GLY A 175 -3.46 14.28 -0.77
N PRO A 176 -2.83 15.19 -1.53
CA PRO A 176 -2.38 16.49 -1.02
C PRO A 176 -3.51 17.37 -0.45
N ASP A 177 -4.76 17.10 -0.83
CA ASP A 177 -5.97 17.76 -0.35
C ASP A 177 -6.39 17.33 1.07
N GLY A 178 -5.84 16.22 1.57
CA GLY A 178 -6.16 15.68 2.89
C GLY A 178 -7.47 14.88 2.96
N PHE A 179 -8.22 14.72 1.87
CA PHE A 179 -9.48 13.99 1.87
C PHE A 179 -9.27 12.50 1.52
N GLY A 180 -9.67 11.61 2.43
CA GLY A 180 -9.64 10.17 2.22
C GLY A 180 -10.79 9.66 1.35
N CYS A 181 -10.72 8.40 0.91
CA CYS A 181 -11.78 7.76 0.11
C CYS A 181 -13.14 7.78 0.82
N GLU A 182 -13.14 7.72 2.15
CA GLU A 182 -14.34 7.77 3.00
C GLU A 182 -15.10 9.08 2.85
N PHE A 183 -14.39 10.21 2.73
CA PHE A 183 -15.01 11.52 2.50
C PHE A 183 -15.81 11.50 1.20
N TYR A 184 -15.18 11.06 0.11
CA TYR A 184 -15.82 10.99 -1.21
C TYR A 184 -17.04 10.05 -1.21
N LYS A 185 -16.95 8.92 -0.51
CA LYS A 185 -18.07 7.97 -0.33
C LYS A 185 -19.25 8.59 0.41
N GLU A 186 -18.98 9.22 1.55
CA GLU A 186 -20.01 9.83 2.41
C GLU A 186 -20.73 10.98 1.69
N PHE A 187 -19.95 11.88 1.06
CA PHE A 187 -20.48 13.06 0.38
C PHE A 187 -20.77 12.82 -1.11
N SER A 188 -20.86 11.57 -1.54
CA SER A 188 -21.10 11.19 -2.94
C SER A 188 -22.36 11.85 -3.52
N HIS A 189 -23.41 12.01 -2.72
CA HIS A 189 -24.66 12.68 -3.12
C HIS A 189 -24.47 14.14 -3.54
N ILE A 190 -23.43 14.82 -3.05
CA ILE A 190 -23.09 16.21 -3.38
C ILE A 190 -22.00 16.26 -4.46
N LEU A 191 -21.01 15.39 -4.36
CA LEU A 191 -19.78 15.44 -5.17
C LEU A 191 -19.91 14.76 -6.53
N LEU A 192 -20.89 13.87 -6.72
CA LEU A 192 -20.96 13.03 -7.92
C LEU A 192 -21.13 13.84 -9.21
N ASP A 193 -21.99 14.85 -9.22
CA ASP A 193 -22.24 15.66 -10.41
C ASP A 193 -21.01 16.51 -10.82
N PRO A 194 -20.34 17.26 -9.92
CA PRO A 194 -19.12 17.98 -10.30
C PRO A 194 -17.96 17.03 -10.67
N LEU A 195 -17.85 15.87 -10.02
CA LEU A 195 -16.83 14.86 -10.39
C LEU A 195 -17.09 14.30 -11.78
N LEU A 196 -18.34 13.97 -12.11
CA LEU A 196 -18.72 13.45 -13.41
C LEU A 196 -18.43 14.45 -14.54
N ALA A 197 -18.79 15.72 -14.32
CA ALA A 197 -18.50 16.79 -15.28
C ALA A 197 -17.00 16.94 -15.53
N MET A 198 -16.19 16.91 -14.46
CA MET A 198 -14.73 16.98 -14.55
C MET A 198 -14.16 15.77 -15.31
N LEU A 199 -14.59 14.55 -14.98
CA LEU A 199 -14.08 13.33 -15.61
C LEU A 199 -14.39 13.27 -17.11
N ASN A 200 -15.63 13.61 -17.50
CA ASN A 200 -16.01 13.64 -18.91
C ASN A 200 -15.26 14.74 -19.68
N HIS A 201 -15.09 15.93 -19.08
CA HIS A 201 -14.28 16.98 -19.69
C HIS A 201 -12.82 16.56 -19.88
N SER A 202 -12.23 15.91 -18.87
CA SER A 202 -10.87 15.37 -18.99
C SER A 202 -10.73 14.26 -20.01
N SER A 203 -11.76 13.43 -20.20
CA SER A 203 -11.80 12.41 -21.25
C SER A 203 -11.84 13.03 -22.64
N GLU A 204 -12.57 14.14 -22.81
CA GLU A 204 -12.67 14.86 -24.09
C GLU A 204 -11.37 15.58 -24.45
N VAL A 205 -10.78 16.31 -23.50
CA VAL A 205 -9.55 17.09 -23.73
C VAL A 205 -8.30 16.20 -23.69
N GLY A 206 -8.38 15.01 -23.12
CA GLY A 206 -7.25 14.10 -22.95
C GLY A 206 -6.28 14.52 -21.83
N ILE A 207 -6.71 15.39 -20.91
CA ILE A 207 -5.89 15.85 -19.79
C ILE A 207 -6.71 15.97 -18.49
N LEU A 208 -6.16 15.44 -17.40
CA LEU A 208 -6.72 15.62 -16.04
C LEU A 208 -6.49 17.06 -15.56
N PRO A 209 -7.25 17.59 -14.59
CA PRO A 209 -6.95 18.89 -13.97
C PRO A 209 -5.58 18.88 -13.26
N GLN A 210 -4.94 20.05 -13.14
CA GLN A 210 -3.61 20.15 -12.52
C GLN A 210 -3.57 19.55 -11.10
N SER A 211 -4.57 19.80 -10.28
CA SER A 211 -4.67 19.26 -8.92
C SER A 211 -4.65 17.72 -8.87
N LEU A 212 -5.15 17.04 -9.91
CA LEU A 212 -5.11 15.57 -10.02
C LEU A 212 -3.81 15.04 -10.65
N ARG A 213 -2.93 15.93 -11.13
CA ARG A 213 -1.60 15.60 -11.66
C ARG A 213 -0.47 15.95 -10.69
N GLU A 214 -0.80 16.53 -9.54
CA GLU A 214 0.14 16.84 -8.47
C GLU A 214 0.17 15.72 -7.43
N ALA A 215 1.35 15.41 -6.91
CA ALA A 215 1.52 14.38 -5.90
C ALA A 215 2.63 14.76 -4.91
N ASN A 216 2.40 14.46 -3.64
CA ASN A 216 3.44 14.53 -2.61
C ASN A 216 4.29 13.25 -2.70
N ILE A 217 5.50 13.38 -3.23
CA ILE A 217 6.42 12.24 -3.37
C ILE A 217 7.17 12.04 -2.05
N CYS A 218 6.98 10.86 -1.45
CA CYS A 218 7.77 10.39 -0.31
C CYS A 218 8.69 9.25 -0.78
N LEU A 219 9.96 9.26 -0.39
CA LEU A 219 10.90 8.21 -0.77
C LEU A 219 10.96 7.13 0.31
N LEU A 220 10.64 5.89 -0.06
CA LEU A 220 10.64 4.76 0.86
C LEU A 220 11.86 3.87 0.63
N LEU A 221 12.67 3.65 1.67
CA LEU A 221 13.83 2.76 1.61
C LEU A 221 13.38 1.30 1.46
N LYS A 222 13.88 0.62 0.42
CA LYS A 222 13.68 -0.82 0.23
C LYS A 222 14.41 -1.62 1.30
N LYS A 223 13.74 -2.65 1.82
CA LYS A 223 14.31 -3.57 2.82
C LYS A 223 15.63 -4.18 2.31
N GLY A 224 16.68 -4.11 3.13
CA GLY A 224 17.98 -4.72 2.86
C GLY A 224 18.81 -4.04 1.78
N LYS A 225 18.45 -2.81 1.35
CA LYS A 225 19.24 -2.02 0.41
C LYS A 225 20.07 -0.95 1.13
N CYS A 226 21.16 -0.53 0.50
CA CYS A 226 22.05 0.49 1.03
C CYS A 226 21.35 1.86 1.01
N PRO A 227 21.18 2.53 2.17
CA PRO A 227 20.43 3.81 2.26
C PRO A 227 21.13 4.99 1.58
N GLU A 228 22.38 4.82 1.13
CA GLU A 228 23.15 5.88 0.48
C GLU A 228 22.97 5.89 -1.04
N LYS A 229 22.19 4.96 -1.62
CA LYS A 229 21.98 4.89 -3.07
C LYS A 229 20.56 5.30 -3.42
N CYS A 230 20.40 6.20 -4.41
CA CYS A 230 19.06 6.63 -4.86
C CYS A 230 18.18 5.45 -5.30
N ALA A 231 18.75 4.46 -5.99
CA ALA A 231 18.06 3.25 -6.45
C ALA A 231 17.52 2.35 -5.30
N ALA A 232 18.01 2.54 -4.08
CA ALA A 232 17.52 1.83 -2.90
C ALA A 232 16.16 2.34 -2.42
N TYR A 233 15.74 3.52 -2.85
CA TYR A 233 14.45 4.09 -2.51
C TYR A 233 13.43 3.81 -3.61
N SER A 234 12.15 3.97 -3.30
CA SER A 234 11.09 4.00 -4.31
C SER A 234 10.06 5.06 -3.97
N PRO A 235 9.59 5.82 -4.96
CA PRO A 235 8.37 6.59 -4.82
C PRO A 235 7.18 5.60 -4.68
N PRO A 236 6.16 5.95 -3.88
CA PRO A 236 4.92 5.18 -3.74
C PRO A 236 4.08 5.17 -5.01
#